data_AF-A0A7Y9ZKM8-F1
#
_entry.id   AF-A0A7Y9ZKM8-F1
#
_cell.length_a   1.000
_cell.length_b   1.000
_cell.length_c   1.000
_cell.angle_alpha   90.00
_cell.angle_beta   90.00
_cell.angle_gamma   90.00
#
_symmetry.space_group_name_H-M   'P 1'
#
loop_
_entity.id
_entity.type
_entity.pdbx_description
1 polymer ?
#
loop_
_entity_poly.entity_id
_entity_poly.type
_entity_poly.pdbx_seq_one_letter_code
_entity_poly.pdbx_strand_id
1 'polypeptide(L)' 'MSPRLQLAAGAVLVSGITVEALAGSSRLSGPVIITFSPTHGVHVDDVAVVLAWLVCMVWIVRQWRRSP' A
#
# COMPACT_ATOMS: atom_id res chain seq x y z
N MET A 1 -20.40 1.84 -15.13
CA MET A 1 -18.92 1.86 -15.06
C MET A 1 -18.45 0.42 -15.14
N SER A 2 -17.48 0.07 -16.00
CA SER A 2 -17.02 -1.32 -16.14
C SER A 2 -16.42 -1.84 -14.83
N PRO A 3 -16.70 -3.09 -14.40
CA PRO A 3 -16.09 -3.68 -13.21
C PRO A 3 -14.55 -3.63 -13.25
N ARG A 4 -13.97 -3.84 -14.44
CA ARG A 4 -12.53 -3.72 -14.66
C ARG A 4 -12.05 -2.29 -14.41
N LEU A 5 -12.76 -1.27 -14.88
CA LEU A 5 -12.40 0.12 -14.62
C LEU A 5 -12.43 0.45 -13.13
N GLN A 6 -13.41 -0.07 -12.38
CA GLN A 6 -13.49 0.10 -10.92
C GLN A 6 -12.31 -0.57 -10.21
N LEU A 7 -11.95 -1.79 -10.60
CA LEU A 7 -10.81 -2.52 -10.05
C LEU A 7 -9.48 -1.82 -10.35
N ALA A 8 -9.31 -1.30 -11.57
CA ALA A 8 -8.13 -0.53 -11.95
C ALA A 8 -8.02 0.77 -11.12
N ALA A 9 -9.12 1.51 -10.98
CA ALA A 9 -9.15 2.70 -10.13
C ALA A 9 -8.84 2.36 -8.67
N GLY A 10 -9.41 1.27 -8.14
CA GLY A 10 -9.11 0.78 -6.80
C GLY A 10 -7.64 0.43 -6.61
N ALA A 11 -7.01 -0.22 -7.60
CA ALA A 11 -5.57 -0.52 -7.56
C ALA A 11 -4.72 0.75 -7.51
N VAL A 12 -5.05 1.75 -8.34
CA VAL A 12 -4.34 3.04 -8.35
C VAL A 12 -4.51 3.73 -7.00
N LEU A 13 -5.73 3.82 -6.47
CA LEU A 13 -6.01 4.49 -5.20
C LEU A 13 -5.31 3.83 -4.02
N VAL A 14 -5.43 2.50 -3.90
CA VAL A 14 -4.79 1.76 -2.81
C VAL A 14 -3.27 1.88 -2.88
N SER A 15 -2.68 1.87 -4.09
CA SER A 15 -1.24 2.08 -4.25
C SER A 15 -0.82 3.50 -3.88
N GLY A 16 -1.58 4.51 -4.30
CA GLY A 16 -1.32 5.91 -3.94
C GLY A 16 -1.35 6.14 -2.43
N ILE A 17 -2.39 5.63 -1.74
CA ILE A 17 -2.52 5.70 -0.28
C ILE A 17 -1.34 5.00 0.41
N THR A 18 -0.91 3.84 -0.11
CA THR A 18 0.22 3.10 0.44
C THR A 18 1.53 3.89 0.30
N VAL A 19 1.75 4.53 -0.85
CA VAL A 19 2.92 5.40 -1.04
C VAL A 19 2.88 6.59 -0.08
N GLU A 20 1.73 7.24 0.07
CA GLU A 20 1.57 8.36 1.01
C GLU A 20 1.80 7.93 2.47
N ALA A 21 1.29 6.76 2.85
CA ALA A 21 1.49 6.19 4.17
C ALA A 21 2.96 5.83 4.46
N LEU A 22 3.71 5.35 3.47
CA LEU A 22 5.14 5.03 3.60
C LEU A 22 6.05 6.27 3.52
N ALA A 23 5.68 7.26 2.71
CA ALA A 23 6.47 8.49 2.53
C ALA A 23 6.19 9.53 3.62
N GLY A 24 5.04 9.43 4.29
CA GLY A 24 4.64 10.32 5.37
C GLY A 24 5.46 10.06 6.64
N SER A 25 6.33 11.00 7.01
CA SER A 25 6.98 11.01 8.32
C SER A 25 5.98 11.43 9.40
N SER A 26 5.15 10.50 9.86
CA SER A 26 4.25 10.78 10.97
C SER A 26 5.02 10.72 12.30
N ARG A 27 4.74 11.62 13.24
CA ARG A 27 5.22 11.52 14.64
C ARG A 27 4.74 10.23 15.36
N LEU A 28 3.85 9.48 14.72
CA LEU A 28 3.29 8.21 15.18
C LEU A 28 4.02 6.99 14.60
N SER A 29 5.03 7.19 13.75
CA SER A 29 5.77 6.09 13.16
C SER A 29 6.50 5.33 14.28
N GLY A 30 6.23 4.04 14.39
CA GLY A 30 6.84 3.14 15.37
C GLY A 30 8.36 3.04 15.22
N PRO A 31 9.04 2.16 15.96
CA PRO A 31 10.49 2.09 15.93
C PRO A 31 11.01 1.82 14.51
N VAL A 32 12.08 2.52 14.13
CA VAL A 32 12.81 2.27 12.88
C VAL A 32 13.50 0.91 13.00
N ILE A 33 13.23 0.01 12.05
CA ILE A 33 13.83 -1.33 11.95
C ILE A 33 15.03 -1.36 11.00
N ILE A 34 15.02 -0.51 9.96
CA ILE A 34 16.09 -0.42 8.98
C ILE A 34 16.33 1.06 8.67
N THR A 35 17.55 1.54 8.89
CA THR A 35 17.91 2.93 8.55
C THR A 35 18.63 2.94 7.21
N PHE A 36 18.13 3.71 6.24
CA PHE A 36 18.79 3.91 4.95
C PHE A 36 19.60 5.20 4.89
N SER A 37 19.11 6.25 5.56
CA SER A 37 19.79 7.55 5.68
C SER A 37 19.45 8.21 7.03
N PRO A 38 20.12 9.32 7.40
CA PRO A 38 19.83 10.01 8.65
C PRO A 38 18.37 10.50 8.79
N THR A 39 17.66 10.63 7.67
CA THR A 39 16.27 11.13 7.64
C THR A 39 15.28 10.09 7.12
N HIS A 40 15.74 8.93 6.66
CA HIS A 40 14.89 7.89 6.08
C HIS A 40 15.24 6.52 6.64
N GLY A 41 14.22 5.83 7.12
CA GLY A 41 14.27 4.44 7.54
C GLY A 41 12.93 3.78 7.33
N VAL A 42 12.94 2.45 7.36
CA VAL A 42 11.74 1.62 7.42
C VAL A 42 11.34 1.50 8.88
N HIS A 43 10.09 1.82 9.19
CA HIS A 43 9.47 1.63 10.49
C HIS A 43 8.76 0.28 10.55
N VAL A 44 8.51 -0.25 11.75
CA VAL A 44 7.69 -1.46 11.92
C VAL A 44 6.32 -1.32 11.24
N ASP A 45 5.72 -0.13 11.32
CA ASP A 45 4.39 0.12 10.77
C ASP A 45 4.38 0.09 9.23
N ASP A 46 5.51 0.37 8.58
CA ASP A 46 5.66 0.28 7.12
C ASP A 46 5.43 -1.16 6.66
N VAL A 47 5.83 -2.16 7.45
CA VAL A 47 5.59 -3.57 7.16
C VAL A 47 4.10 -3.87 7.20
N ALA A 48 3.37 -3.35 8.19
CA ALA A 48 1.93 -3.54 8.28
C ALA A 48 1.19 -2.89 7.10
N VAL A 49 1.62 -1.69 6.70
CA VAL A 49 1.10 -0.97 5.52
C VAL A 49 1.32 -1.78 4.23
N VAL A 50 2.52 -2.30 4.01
CA VAL A 50 2.84 -3.13 2.83
C VAL A 50 2.04 -4.43 2.82
N LEU A 51 1.88 -5.09 3.98
CA LEU A 51 1.08 -6.31 4.07
C LEU A 51 -0.41 -6.05 3.77
N ALA A 52 -0.96 -4.95 4.29
CA ALA A 52 -2.34 -4.54 3.99
C ALA A 52 -2.52 -4.25 2.49
N TRP A 53 -1.59 -3.52 1.88
CA TRP A 53 -1.57 -3.27 0.43
C TRP A 53 -1.51 -4.57 -0.37
N LEU A 54 -0.64 -5.52 0.00
CA LEU A 54 -0.52 -6.83 -0.66
C LEU A 54 -1.84 -7.60 -0.62
N VAL A 55 -2.51 -7.65 0.53
CA VAL A 55 -3.82 -8.32 0.67
C VAL A 55 -4.86 -7.69 -0.27
N CYS A 56 -4.93 -6.36 -0.31
CA CYS A 56 -5.82 -5.64 -1.21
C CYS A 56 -5.51 -5.94 -2.69
N MET A 57 -4.24 -5.90 -3.10
CA MET A 57 -3.83 -6.18 -4.47
C MET A 57 -4.14 -7.61 -4.89
N VAL A 58 -3.86 -8.59 -4.03
CA VAL A 58 -4.21 -10.00 -4.28
C VAL A 58 -5.72 -10.13 -4.48
N TRP A 59 -6.53 -9.48 -3.66
CA TRP A 59 -7.98 -9.49 -3.83
C TRP A 59 -8.40 -8.86 -5.16
N ILE A 60 -7.88 -7.67 -5.51
CA ILE A 60 -8.17 -6.98 -6.78
C ILE A 60 -7.81 -7.86 -7.98
N VAL A 61 -6.62 -8.47 -7.98
CA VAL A 61 -6.18 -9.37 -9.06
C VAL A 61 -7.09 -10.59 -9.18
N ARG A 62 -7.52 -11.17 -8.05
CA ARG A 62 -8.48 -12.29 -8.06
C ARG A 62 -9.84 -11.88 -8.62
N GLN A 63 -10.33 -10.67 -8.33
CA GLN A 63 -11.58 -10.17 -8.90
C GLN A 63 -11.44 -9.81 -10.38
N TRP A 64 -10.29 -9.27 -10.79
CA TRP A 64 -10.01 -8.95 -12.18
C TRP A 64 -10.10 -10.19 -13.07
N ARG A 65 -9.48 -11.29 -12.63
CA ARG A 65 -9.52 -12.59 -13.33
C ARG A 65 -10.91 -13.21 -13.43
N ARG A 66 -11.83 -12.83 -12.53
CA ARG A 66 -13.23 -13.31 -12.52
C ARG A 66 -14.18 -12.37 -13.26
N SER A 67 -13.73 -11.17 -13.61
CA SER A 67 -14.57 -10.19 -14.27
C SER A 67 -14.63 -10.49 -15.77
N PRO A 68 -15.85 -10.59 -16.37
CA PRO A 68 -16.03 -10.85 -17.79
C PRO A 68 -15.33 -9.80 -18.67
#